data_AF-A0A168HZW2-F1
#
_entry.id   AF-A0A168HZW2-F1
#
_cell.length_a   1.000
_cell.length_b   1.000
_cell.length_c   1.000
_cell.angle_alpha   90.00
_cell.angle_beta   90.00
_cell.angle_gamma   90.00
#
_symmetry.space_group_name_H-M   'P 1'
#
loop_
_entity.id
_entity.type
_entity.pdbx_description
1 polymer ?
#
loop_
_entity_poly.entity_id
_entity_poly.type
_entity_poly.pdbx_seq_one_letter_code
_entity_poly.pdbx_strand_id
1 'polypeptide(L)'
;VISCIYWRERNDYFITSVDCIYLLESLIGIQFTVEEKNRIRRNLEGFRPLTVSKCKAECADFFKLIMSFPHPKPRNIEKDVKVFSWKTLPHALRKIIRKYTPSY
;
A
#
# COMPACT_ATOMS: atom_id res chain seq x y z
N VAL A 1 5.04 11.27 4.96
CA VAL A 1 4.88 11.48 3.50
C VAL A 1 4.39 10.16 2.89
N ILE A 2 3.51 10.20 1.90
CA ILE A 2 2.97 9.02 1.21
C ILE A 2 3.22 9.13 -0.29
N SER A 3 3.41 8.00 -0.98
CA SER A 3 3.77 7.98 -2.40
C SER A 3 2.54 8.01 -3.33
N CYS A 4 2.47 8.97 -4.26
CA CYS A 4 1.51 8.96 -5.38
C CYS A 4 2.29 8.66 -6.68
N ILE A 5 2.23 7.41 -7.13
CA ILE A 5 3.16 6.91 -8.16
C ILE A 5 2.40 6.74 -9.48
N TYR A 6 2.83 7.45 -10.51
CA TYR A 6 2.27 7.31 -11.85
C TYR A 6 2.81 6.06 -12.55
N TRP A 7 1.91 5.23 -13.08
CA TRP A 7 2.25 4.05 -13.87
C TRP A 7 1.85 4.28 -15.34
N ARG A 8 2.85 4.50 -16.20
CA ARG A 8 2.66 4.87 -17.63
C ARG A 8 1.87 3.84 -18.41
N GLU A 9 2.20 2.57 -18.29
CA GLU A 9 1.57 1.46 -19.03
C GLU A 9 0.08 1.31 -18.70
N ARG A 10 -0.35 1.81 -17.53
CA ARG A 10 -1.74 1.79 -17.07
C ARG A 10 -2.43 3.15 -17.17
N ASN A 11 -1.68 4.21 -17.46
CA ASN A 11 -2.15 5.60 -17.44
C ASN A 11 -2.95 5.96 -16.18
N ASP A 12 -2.46 5.52 -15.01
CA ASP A 12 -3.12 5.76 -13.72
C ASP A 12 -2.12 5.91 -12.57
N TYR A 13 -2.59 6.39 -11.42
CA TYR A 13 -1.79 6.57 -10.21
C TYR A 13 -2.03 5.47 -9.20
N PHE A 14 -0.97 5.08 -8.49
CA PHE A 14 -0.98 3.99 -7.53
C PHE A 14 -0.30 4.38 -6.21
N ILE A 15 -0.71 3.70 -5.15
CA ILE A 15 -0.11 3.75 -3.80
C ILE A 15 0.35 2.35 -3.40
N THR A 16 1.44 2.24 -2.64
CA THR A 16 1.88 0.96 -2.08
C THR A 16 1.06 0.58 -0.85
N SER A 17 0.93 -0.73 -0.58
CA SER A 17 0.28 -1.21 0.65
C SER A 17 0.95 -0.70 1.93
N VAL A 18 2.26 -0.46 1.89
CA VAL A 18 3.04 0.07 3.01
C VAL A 18 2.62 1.51 3.30
N ASP A 19 2.53 2.36 2.27
CA ASP A 19 2.07 3.75 2.41
C ASP A 19 0.61 3.83 2.88
N CYS A 20 -0.26 2.93 2.42
CA CYS A 20 -1.63 2.85 2.91
C CYS A 20 -1.70 2.63 4.43
N ILE A 21 -0.90 1.70 4.95
CA ILE A 21 -0.85 1.39 6.39
C ILE A 21 -0.25 2.57 7.15
N TYR A 22 0.87 3.11 6.67
CA TYR A 22 1.52 4.26 7.28
C TYR A 22 0.59 5.49 7.35
N LEU A 23 -0.20 5.72 6.30
CA LEU A 23 -1.22 6.76 6.29
C LEU A 23 -2.30 6.52 7.34
N LEU A 24 -2.78 5.28 7.48
CA LEU A 24 -3.77 4.93 8.50
C LEU A 24 -3.22 5.13 9.92
N GLU A 25 -1.99 4.69 10.20
CA GLU A 25 -1.31 4.94 11.48
C GLU A 25 -1.22 6.44 11.77
N SER A 26 -0.84 7.23 10.76
CA SER A 26 -0.73 8.69 10.87
C SER A 26 -2.08 9.38 11.09
N LEU A 27 -3.15 8.90 10.45
CA LEU A 27 -4.50 9.47 10.58
C LEU A 27 -5.16 9.13 11.92
N ILE A 28 -4.91 7.93 12.46
CA ILE A 28 -5.43 7.53 13.77
C ILE A 28 -4.55 8.06 14.91
N GLY A 29 -3.27 8.36 14.63
CA GLY A 29 -2.32 8.89 15.61
C GLY A 29 -1.69 7.82 16.48
N ILE A 30 -1.70 6.55 16.05
CA ILE A 30 -1.15 5.40 16.78
C ILE A 30 -0.39 4.47 15.84
N GLN A 31 0.60 3.75 16.37
CA GLN A 31 1.22 2.66 15.64
C GLN A 31 0.42 1.39 15.81
N PHE A 32 0.13 0.71 14.70
CA PHE A 32 -0.61 -0.55 14.73
C PHE A 32 0.31 -1.71 15.10
N THR A 33 -0.25 -2.66 15.82
CA THR A 33 0.39 -3.96 16.07
C THR A 33 0.54 -4.77 14.79
N VAL A 34 1.31 -5.85 14.85
CA VAL A 34 1.48 -6.77 13.71
C VAL A 34 0.14 -7.40 13.31
N GLU A 35 -0.68 -7.75 14.29
CA GLU A 35 -2.01 -8.35 14.12
C GLU A 35 -2.97 -7.36 13.44
N GLU A 36 -2.98 -6.11 13.88
CA GLU A 36 -3.78 -5.04 13.28
C GLU A 36 -3.34 -4.75 11.84
N LYS A 37 -2.03 -4.65 11.59
CA LYS A 37 -1.48 -4.51 10.23
C LYS A 37 -1.94 -5.65 9.33
N ASN A 38 -1.94 -6.88 9.83
CA ASN A 38 -2.42 -8.04 9.07
C ASN A 38 -3.94 -8.00 8.83
N ARG A 39 -4.75 -7.56 9.80
CA ARG A 39 -6.20 -7.36 9.62
C ARG A 39 -6.49 -6.26 8.59
N ILE A 40 -5.75 -5.17 8.62
CA ILE A 40 -5.85 -4.07 7.66
C ILE A 40 -5.48 -4.56 6.26
N ARG A 41 -4.38 -5.29 6.09
CA ARG A 41 -3.98 -5.90 4.81
C ARG A 41 -5.10 -6.78 4.23
N ARG A 42 -5.72 -7.63 5.05
CA ARG A 42 -6.87 -8.46 4.62
C ARG A 42 -8.07 -7.61 4.17
N ASN A 43 -8.37 -6.51 4.86
CA ASN A 43 -9.42 -5.59 4.42
C ASN A 43 -9.07 -4.89 3.11
N LEU A 44 -7.79 -4.54 2.93
CA LEU A 44 -7.28 -3.91 1.71
C LEU A 44 -7.34 -4.85 0.50
N GLU A 45 -7.14 -6.16 0.66
CA GLU A 45 -7.29 -7.13 -0.47
C GLU A 45 -8.68 -7.05 -1.14
N GLY A 46 -9.74 -6.67 -0.39
CA GLY A 46 -11.07 -6.43 -0.94
C GLY A 46 -11.16 -5.28 -1.96
N PHE A 47 -10.13 -4.43 -2.04
CA PHE A 47 -10.00 -3.34 -3.02
C PHE A 47 -9.22 -3.76 -4.28
N ARG A 48 -8.99 -5.07 -4.46
CA ARG A 48 -8.36 -5.67 -5.65
C ARG A 48 -6.99 -5.06 -5.96
N PRO A 49 -5.99 -5.23 -5.07
CA PRO A 49 -4.64 -4.75 -5.35
C PRO A 49 -4.04 -5.42 -6.58
N LEU A 50 -3.16 -4.69 -7.26
CA LEU A 50 -2.27 -5.26 -8.25
C LEU A 50 -1.00 -5.77 -7.55
N THR A 51 -0.49 -6.89 -8.05
CA THR A 51 0.73 -7.51 -7.52
C THR A 51 1.85 -7.27 -8.53
N VAL A 52 2.72 -6.32 -8.19
CA VAL A 52 3.84 -5.84 -8.99
C VAL A 52 5.11 -6.59 -8.57
N SER A 53 5.87 -7.11 -9.53
CA SER A 53 7.01 -7.98 -9.27
C SER A 53 8.11 -7.74 -10.29
N LYS A 54 9.37 -7.92 -9.88
CA LYS A 54 10.52 -7.87 -10.79
C LYS A 54 10.44 -8.93 -11.90
N CYS A 55 9.81 -10.08 -11.63
CA CYS A 55 9.75 -11.19 -12.57
C CYS A 55 8.70 -11.00 -13.69
N LYS A 56 7.82 -10.00 -13.58
CA LYS A 56 6.81 -9.71 -14.59
C LYS A 56 7.28 -8.55 -15.47
N ALA A 57 7.62 -8.83 -16.72
CA ALA A 57 8.14 -7.83 -17.65
C ALA A 57 7.27 -6.57 -17.74
N GLU A 58 5.94 -6.75 -17.77
CA GLU A 58 4.95 -5.65 -17.85
C GLU A 58 5.02 -4.65 -16.70
N CYS A 59 5.50 -5.05 -15.52
CA CYS A 59 5.55 -4.20 -14.35
C CYS A 59 6.95 -4.11 -13.71
N ALA A 60 7.98 -4.63 -14.39
CA ALA A 60 9.35 -4.62 -13.90
C ALA A 60 9.89 -3.19 -13.79
N ASP A 61 9.59 -2.30 -14.74
CA ASP A 61 10.04 -0.91 -14.69
C ASP A 61 9.27 -0.11 -13.64
N PHE A 62 7.98 -0.38 -13.47
CA PHE A 62 7.19 0.17 -12.38
C PHE A 62 7.69 -0.32 -11.00
N PHE A 63 8.08 -1.59 -10.89
CA PHE A 63 8.72 -2.14 -9.69
C PHE A 63 10.04 -1.43 -9.39
N LYS A 64 10.92 -1.24 -10.38
CA LYS A 64 12.17 -0.48 -10.20
C LYS A 64 11.92 0.95 -9.76
N LEU A 65 10.89 1.61 -10.32
CA LEU A 65 10.48 2.95 -9.91
C LEU A 65 10.03 2.99 -8.45
N ILE A 66 9.21 2.03 -8.00
CA ILE A 66 8.82 1.92 -6.59
C ILE A 66 10.06 1.75 -5.71
N MET A 67 11.02 0.90 -6.12
CA MET A 67 12.23 0.62 -5.36
C MET A 67 13.26 1.76 -5.34
N SER A 68 13.13 2.74 -6.24
CA SER A 68 14.02 3.92 -6.25
C SER A 68 13.62 4.97 -5.22
N PHE A 69 12.38 4.91 -4.68
CA PHE A 69 11.95 5.84 -3.65
C PHE A 69 12.74 5.63 -2.34
N PRO A 70 13.09 6.74 -1.65
CA PRO A 70 13.77 6.67 -0.37
C PRO A 70 12.90 6.00 0.70
N HIS A 71 13.58 5.47 1.72
CA HIS A 71 13.07 4.68 2.85
C HIS A 71 11.72 5.13 3.46
N PRO A 72 11.00 4.21 4.13
CA PRO A 72 11.53 2.98 4.74
C PRO A 72 11.52 1.77 3.80
N LYS A 73 12.70 1.21 3.49
CA LYS A 73 12.82 -0.11 2.84
C LYS A 73 12.64 -1.19 3.91
N PRO A 74 11.57 -2.00 3.86
CA PRO A 74 11.57 -3.29 4.55
C PRO A 74 12.83 -4.08 4.14
N ARG A 75 13.53 -4.69 5.09
CA ARG A 75 14.80 -5.41 4.85
C ARG A 75 14.69 -6.63 3.90
N ASN A 76 13.50 -6.95 3.36
CA ASN A 76 13.20 -8.15 2.55
C ASN A 76 12.38 -7.89 1.26
N ILE A 77 12.29 -6.67 0.70
CA ILE A 77 11.41 -6.36 -0.47
C ILE A 77 11.99 -6.77 -1.84
N GLU A 78 12.71 -7.87 -1.93
CA GLU A 78 12.83 -8.56 -3.23
C GLU A 78 11.57 -9.38 -3.56
N LYS A 79 10.46 -9.10 -2.87
CA LYS A 79 9.17 -9.76 -3.04
C LYS A 79 8.16 -8.86 -3.75
N ASP A 80 7.13 -9.51 -4.27
CA ASP A 80 5.95 -8.90 -4.87
C ASP A 80 5.36 -7.77 -3.99
N VAL A 81 5.21 -6.59 -4.59
CA VAL A 81 4.61 -5.42 -3.95
C VAL A 81 3.13 -5.34 -4.32
N LYS A 82 2.28 -5.18 -3.31
CA LYS A 82 0.86 -4.87 -3.50
C LYS A 82 0.70 -3.36 -3.71
N VAL A 83 0.10 -2.97 -4.82
CA VAL A 83 -0.24 -1.58 -5.13
C VAL A 83 -1.75 -1.44 -5.36
N PHE A 84 -2.30 -0.29 -5.00
CA PHE A 84 -3.71 0.04 -5.14
C PHE A 84 -3.86 1.27 -6.01
N SER A 85 -4.94 1.36 -6.79
CA SER A 85 -5.24 2.60 -7.51
C SER A 85 -5.43 3.73 -6.49
N TRP A 86 -4.77 4.86 -6.71
CA TRP A 86 -4.87 6.04 -5.84
C TRP A 86 -6.31 6.49 -5.65
N LYS A 87 -7.15 6.32 -6.69
CA LYS A 87 -8.57 6.69 -6.69
C LYS A 87 -9.40 5.92 -5.66
N THR A 88 -8.99 4.70 -5.28
CA THR A 88 -9.72 3.89 -4.29
C THR A 88 -9.29 4.19 -2.85
N LEU A 89 -8.18 4.91 -2.67
CA LEU A 89 -7.60 5.21 -1.36
C LEU A 89 -8.60 5.89 -0.41
N PRO A 90 -9.32 6.98 -0.78
CA PRO A 90 -10.25 7.62 0.15
C PRO A 90 -11.35 6.67 0.65
N HIS A 91 -11.84 5.80 -0.23
CA HIS A 91 -12.85 4.81 0.12
C HIS A 91 -12.29 3.73 1.05
N ALA A 92 -11.07 3.26 0.78
CA ALA A 92 -10.36 2.28 1.60
C ALA A 92 -10.13 2.81 3.02
N LEU A 93 -9.57 4.02 3.15
CA LEU A 93 -9.33 4.67 4.42
C LEU A 93 -10.62 4.80 5.22
N ARG A 94 -11.67 5.37 4.62
CA ARG A 94 -12.96 5.56 5.29
C ARG A 94 -13.57 4.25 5.76
N LYS A 95 -13.48 3.18 4.97
CA LYS A 95 -14.02 1.85 5.33
C LYS A 95 -13.24 1.23 6.50
N ILE A 96 -11.92 1.37 6.52
CA ILE A 96 -11.07 0.78 7.55
C ILE A 96 -11.22 1.56 8.85
N ILE A 97 -11.12 2.90 8.81
CA ILE A 97 -11.26 3.77 9.98
C ILE A 97 -12.62 3.55 10.65
N ARG A 98 -13.72 3.46 9.89
CA ARG A 98 -15.07 3.19 10.45
C ARG A 98 -15.19 1.87 11.18
N LYS A 99 -14.37 0.87 10.85
CA LYS A 99 -14.37 -0.46 11.47
C LYS A 99 -13.26 -0.65 12.49
N TYR A 100 -12.40 0.36 12.65
CA TYR A 100 -11.28 0.29 13.55
C TYR A 100 -11.79 0.53 14.97
N THR A 101 -11.72 -0.51 15.79
CA THR A 101 -11.95 -0.44 17.23
C THR A 101 -10.63 -0.82 17.88
N PRO A 102 -10.01 0.10 18.66
CA PRO A 102 -8.77 -0.21 19.36
C PRO A 102 -8.97 -1.41 20.29
N SER A 103 -8.05 -2.36 20.27
CA SER A 103 -8.05 -3.52 21.17
C SER A 103 -7.21 -3.20 22.41
N TYR A 104 -7.62 -2.19 23.19
CA TYR A 104 -6.98 -1.86 24.47
C TYR A 104 -7.98 -2.03 25.61
#